data_AF-A0A952HGY0-F1
#
_entry.id   AF-A0A952HGY0-F1
#
_cell.length_a   1.000
_cell.length_b   1.000
_cell.length_c   1.000
_cell.angle_alpha   90.00
_cell.angle_beta   90.00
_cell.angle_gamma   90.00
#
_symmetry.space_group_name_H-M   'P 1'
#
loop_
_entity.id
_entity.type
_entity.pdbx_description
1 polymer ?
#
loop_
_entity_poly.entity_id
_entity_poly.type
_entity_poly.pdbx_seq_one_letter_code
_entity_poly.pdbx_strand_id
1 'polypeptide(L)' 'MTDDRKPARLPEKLVRELAREAGVSEEDIRQIVALVGLDRASILREARLLKKDV' A
#
# COMPACT_ATOMS: atom_id res chain seq x y z
N MET A 1 -23.97 -2.85 -9.28
CA MET A 1 -23.14 -3.70 -8.40
C MET A 1 -21.95 -2.84 -8.01
N THR A 2 -22.06 -2.11 -6.90
CA THR A 2 -20.96 -1.28 -6.40
C THR A 2 -19.86 -2.22 -5.99
N ASP A 3 -18.73 -2.07 -6.67
CA ASP A 3 -17.55 -2.84 -6.37
C ASP A 3 -16.95 -2.24 -5.08
N ASP A 4 -17.33 -2.84 -3.94
CA ASP A 4 -16.79 -2.59 -2.60
C ASP A 4 -15.35 -3.13 -2.46
N ARG A 5 -14.51 -3.07 -3.52
CA ARG A 5 -13.07 -3.30 -3.37
C ARG A 5 -12.48 -2.11 -2.64
N LYS A 6 -12.65 -2.11 -1.31
CA LYS A 6 -11.89 -1.28 -0.37
C LYS A 6 -10.43 -1.34 -0.85
N PRO A 7 -9.81 -0.22 -1.23
CA PRO A 7 -8.43 -0.23 -1.68
C PRO A 7 -7.64 -0.91 -0.57
N ALA A 8 -6.87 -1.93 -0.93
CA ALA A 8 -6.06 -2.65 0.04
C ALA A 8 -4.96 -1.70 0.50
N ARG A 9 -5.30 -0.98 1.56
CA ARG A 9 -4.42 -0.15 2.38
C ARG A 9 -3.57 -1.10 3.22
N LEU A 10 -2.38 -0.64 3.60
CA LEU A 10 -1.62 -1.35 4.62
C LEU A 10 -2.50 -1.60 5.86
N PRO A 11 -2.33 -2.72 6.56
CA PRO A 11 -3.01 -2.94 7.82
C PRO A 11 -2.77 -1.76 8.76
N GLU A 12 -3.82 -1.21 9.37
CA GLU A 12 -3.71 -0.04 10.26
C GLU A 12 -2.72 -0.26 11.41
N LYS A 13 -2.52 -1.52 11.84
CA LYS A 13 -1.49 -1.89 12.81
C LYS A 13 -0.09 -1.59 12.31
N LEU A 14 0.21 -1.93 11.05
CA LEU A 14 1.52 -1.70 10.44
C LEU A 14 1.75 -0.19 10.21
N VAL A 15 0.71 0.55 9.81
CA VAL A 15 0.80 2.02 9.69
C VAL A 15 1.17 2.66 11.03
N ARG A 16 0.55 2.22 12.13
CA ARG A 16 0.88 2.67 13.49
C ARG A 16 2.30 2.33 13.92
N GLU A 17 2.74 1.10 13.67
CA GLU A 17 4.09 0.64 14.00
C GLU A 17 5.14 1.48 13.27
N LEU A 18 4.97 1.69 11.95
CA LEU A 18 5.85 2.52 11.14
C LEU A 18 5.86 3.98 11.57
N ALA A 19 4.69 4.56 11.87
CA ALA A 19 4.58 5.93 12.35
C ALA A 19 5.36 6.12 13.66
N ARG A 20 5.21 5.18 14.60
CA ARG A 20 5.94 5.19 15.88
C ARG A 20 7.45 5.01 15.70
N GLU A 21 7.87 4.09 14.84
CA GLU A 21 9.28 3.82 14.58
C GLU A 21 9.99 4.96 13.86
N ALA A 22 9.31 5.60 12.91
CA ALA A 22 9.85 6.72 12.13
C ALA A 22 9.68 8.08 12.83
N GLY A 23 8.86 8.18 13.88
CA GLY A 23 8.57 9.43 14.57
C GLY A 23 7.74 10.42 13.74
N VAL A 24 6.90 9.93 12.82
CA VAL A 24 6.03 10.72 11.93
C VAL A 24 4.56 10.36 12.16
N SER A 25 3.64 11.09 11.53
CA SER A 25 2.22 10.78 11.66
C SER A 25 1.81 9.56 10.83
N GLU A 26 0.71 8.90 11.22
CA GLU A 26 0.12 7.84 10.40
C GLU A 26 -0.28 8.32 8.99
N GLU A 27 -0.63 9.60 8.85
CA GLU A 27 -0.98 10.20 7.56
C GLU A 27 0.23 10.32 6.65
N ASP A 28 1.39 10.72 7.20
CA ASP A 28 2.65 10.77 6.45
C ASP A 28 3.02 9.39 5.92
N ILE A 29 2.85 8.34 6.73
CA ILE A 29 3.06 6.95 6.30
C ILE A 29 2.11 6.58 5.16
N ARG A 30 0.81 6.93 5.25
CA ARG A 30 -0.16 6.64 4.18
C ARG A 30 0.21 7.36 2.88
N GLN A 31 0.68 8.60 2.96
CA GLN A 31 1.16 9.35 1.80
C GLN A 31 2.39 8.71 1.17
N ILE A 32 3.36 8.28 1.99
CA ILE A 32 4.56 7.56 1.51
C ILE A 32 4.16 6.27 0.79
N VAL A 33 3.24 5.50 1.37
CA VAL A 33 2.75 4.24 0.77
C VAL A 33 2.10 4.48 -0.59
N ALA A 34 1.31 5.55 -0.71
CA ALA A 34 0.70 5.95 -1.98
C ALA A 34 1.74 6.42 -3.01
N LEU A 35 2.77 7.15 -2.58
CA LEU A 35 3.86 7.62 -3.43
C LEU A 35 4.74 6.48 -3.94
N VAL A 36 5.10 5.53 -3.08
CA VAL A 36 5.95 4.38 -3.43
C VAL A 36 5.16 3.32 -4.21
N GLY A 37 3.83 3.32 -4.12
CA GLY A 37 2.99 2.28 -4.72
C GLY A 37 3.08 0.97 -3.94
N LEU A 38 3.07 1.02 -2.61
CA LEU A 38 2.94 -0.16 -1.75
C LEU A 38 1.47 -0.51 -1.46
N ASP A 39 0.59 -0.17 -2.39
CA ASP A 39 -0.81 -0.60 -2.39
C ASP A 39 -1.00 -1.84 -3.28
N ARG A 40 -2.13 -2.52 -3.11
CA ARG A 40 -2.45 -3.73 -3.85
C ARG A 40 -2.49 -3.55 -5.37
N ALA A 41 -2.95 -2.41 -5.88
CA ALA A 41 -3.02 -2.20 -7.33
C ALA A 41 -1.62 -2.12 -7.92
N SER A 42 -0.72 -1.40 -7.24
CA SER A 42 0.69 -1.28 -7.60
C SER A 42 1.40 -2.64 -7.55
N ILE A 43 1.24 -3.42 -6.47
CA ILE A 43 1.81 -4.78 -6.36
C ILE A 43 1.29 -5.71 -7.48
N LEU A 44 -0.01 -5.69 -7.75
CA LEU A 44 -0.60 -6.54 -8.80
C LEU A 44 -0.13 -6.14 -10.21
N ARG A 45 0.12 -4.86 -10.44
CA ARG A 45 0.69 -4.39 -11.72
C ARG A 45 2.08 -5.00 -11.92
N GLU A 46 2.97 -4.88 -10.92
CA GLU A 46 4.33 -5.43 -11.00
C GLU A 46 4.32 -6.96 -11.15
N ALA A 47 3.50 -7.67 -10.37
CA ALA A 47 3.37 -9.13 -10.49
C ALA A 47 2.91 -9.59 -11.88
N ARG A 48 2.06 -8.81 -12.56
CA ARG A 48 1.63 -9.11 -13.94
C ARG A 48 2.73 -8.88 -14.96
N LEU A 49 3.59 -7.88 -14.76
CA LEU A 49 4.75 -7.65 -15.63
C LEU A 49 5.71 -8.84 -15.52
N LEU A 50 6.07 -9.23 -14.30
CA LEU A 50 6.92 -10.39 -14.05
C LEU A 50 6.37 -11.68 -14.66
N LYS A 51 5.04 -11.90 -14.61
CA LYS A 51 4.40 -13.08 -15.22
C LYS A 51 4.47 -13.09 -16.76
N LYS A 52 4.53 -11.92 -17.41
CA LYS A 52 4.60 -11.83 -18.88
C LYS A 52 6.02 -12.06 -19.41
N ASP A 53 7.02 -11.87 -18.56
CA ASP A 53 8.43 -12.08 -18.89
C ASP A 53 8.90 -13.54 -18.64
N VAL A 54 7.99 -14.45 -18.30
CA VAL A 54 8.22 -15.90 -18.07
C VAL A 54 7.59 -16.73 -19.18
#